data_AF-A0A939QX82-F1
#
_entry.id   AF-A0A939QX82-F1
#
_cell.length_a   1.000
_cell.length_b   1.000
_cell.length_c   1.000
_cell.angle_alpha   90.00
_cell.angle_beta   90.00
_cell.angle_gamma   90.00
#
_symmetry.space_group_name_H-M   'P 1'
#
loop_
_entity.id
_entity.type
_entity.pdbx_description
1 polymer ?
#
loop_
_entity_poly.entity_id
_entity_poly.type
_entity_poly.pdbx_seq_one_letter_code
_entity_poly.pdbx_strand_id
1 'polypeptide(L)'
;SVEENLRLLREMKAGKYADGEKVLRAKIDMAHPNMFFRDPILYRIKHAHHHRTGDKWCIYPMYDFTHGQCDSIEHITHSICTLEFDVHRPLYDWFIETLGIYPSHQYEFARLNLTYTLMSKRKLLELVQKGLVSGWDDPRMPTLCGVRRRGYTPEGLKLFCDKIGVSKRDQLMDIQLLEWCVRQDLNARSNRYMVVQDPVKVTITNYPEGQVEWFDCPLNPAEPEGASRKVPFSRELYIERADFMEDAPKKFFRLKPDGEVRLKYTYIVKCEEVVKDADGKIIELRCTYDPSTRPGAGEWRSVKGTIHWVSVAHAREIVIRNYDRLFTLADMSQVPEDKDYKDFLNPESLVLAKGYAEPALLDDASGIAVQFERTGYYIKDPDSTPEKPVFNRTATLKDSYKPE
;
A
#
# COMPACT_ATOMS: atom_id res chain seq x y z
N SER A 1 -10.38 56.90 4.89
CA SER A 1 -10.85 57.12 3.49
C SER A 1 -10.18 56.12 2.54
N VAL A 2 -10.39 56.20 1.22
CA VAL A 2 -9.66 55.37 0.24
C VAL A 2 -8.16 55.67 0.29
N GLU A 3 -7.78 56.94 0.36
CA GLU A 3 -6.39 57.39 0.42
C GLU A 3 -5.67 56.85 1.66
N GLU A 4 -6.36 56.86 2.79
CA GLU A 4 -5.85 56.30 4.05
C GLU A 4 -5.60 54.80 3.95
N ASN A 5 -6.54 54.03 3.39
CA ASN A 5 -6.38 52.59 3.19
C ASN A 5 -5.21 52.26 2.25
N LEU A 6 -5.06 53.02 1.16
CA LEU A 6 -3.93 52.87 0.24
C LEU A 6 -2.59 53.18 0.91
N ARG A 7 -2.54 54.23 1.75
CA ARG A 7 -1.35 54.56 2.54
C ARG A 7 -1.00 53.42 3.48
N LEU A 8 -1.95 52.97 4.32
CA LEU A 8 -1.72 51.91 5.30
C LEU A 8 -1.29 50.59 4.63
N LEU A 9 -1.92 50.21 3.51
CA LEU A 9 -1.54 48.99 2.79
C LEU A 9 -0.10 49.05 2.25
N ARG A 10 0.34 50.20 1.71
CA ARG A 10 1.72 50.39 1.26
C ARG A 10 2.71 50.33 2.42
N GLU A 11 2.34 50.85 3.57
CA GLU A 11 3.16 50.78 4.79
C GLU A 11 3.26 49.37 5.36
N MET A 12 2.16 48.60 5.33
CA MET A 12 2.18 47.17 5.65
C MET A 12 3.15 46.43 4.73
N LYS A 13 3.07 46.65 3.41
CA LYS A 13 3.99 46.05 2.43
C LYS A 13 5.45 46.49 2.64
N ALA A 14 5.68 47.69 3.15
CA ALA A 14 7.01 48.22 3.46
C ALA A 14 7.57 47.73 4.81
N GLY A 15 6.86 46.86 5.54
CA GLY A 15 7.32 46.29 6.81
C GLY A 15 7.30 47.28 7.97
N LYS A 16 6.49 48.35 7.92
CA LYS A 16 6.44 49.36 9.00
C LYS A 16 5.76 48.88 10.30
N TYR A 17 5.07 47.74 10.25
CA TYR A 17 4.18 47.24 11.30
C TYR A 17 4.57 45.83 11.70
N ALA A 18 4.33 45.45 12.96
CA ALA A 18 4.65 44.11 13.45
C ALA A 18 3.66 43.04 12.96
N ASP A 19 4.03 41.77 13.13
CA ASP A 19 3.15 40.63 12.84
C ASP A 19 1.82 40.74 13.60
N GLY A 20 0.71 40.61 12.87
CA GLY A 20 -0.64 40.70 13.44
C GLY A 20 -1.12 42.10 13.81
N GLU A 21 -0.29 43.15 13.70
CA GLU A 21 -0.66 44.50 14.12
C GLU A 21 -1.79 45.10 13.24
N LYS A 22 -1.76 44.78 11.94
CA LYS A 22 -2.76 45.23 10.96
C LYS A 22 -3.07 44.15 9.93
N VAL A 23 -4.29 44.23 9.39
CA VAL A 23 -4.77 43.35 8.32
C VAL A 23 -5.53 44.18 7.28
N LEU A 24 -5.46 43.78 6.02
CA LEU A 24 -6.39 44.27 4.99
C LEU A 24 -7.62 43.38 5.01
N ARG A 25 -8.82 43.96 5.01
CA ARG A 25 -10.10 43.22 4.97
C ARG A 25 -10.92 43.66 3.77
N ALA A 26 -11.69 42.75 3.19
CA ALA A 26 -12.79 43.14 2.32
C ALA A 26 -13.86 43.83 3.17
N LYS A 27 -14.62 44.73 2.55
CA LYS A 27 -15.74 45.40 3.18
C LYS A 27 -17.01 44.89 2.50
N ILE A 28 -17.73 44.01 3.19
CA ILE A 28 -18.88 43.29 2.66
C ILE A 28 -20.07 43.49 3.60
N ASP A 29 -20.30 42.59 4.57
CA ASP A 29 -21.37 42.71 5.54
C ASP A 29 -21.06 41.93 6.84
N MET A 30 -20.84 42.67 7.93
CA MET A 30 -20.58 42.09 9.25
C MET A 30 -21.78 41.36 9.87
N ALA A 31 -23.01 41.61 9.40
CA ALA A 31 -24.23 40.93 9.85
C ALA A 31 -24.58 39.69 9.01
N HIS A 32 -23.80 39.39 7.97
CA HIS A 32 -24.12 38.33 7.04
C HIS A 32 -24.24 36.94 7.72
N PRO A 33 -25.22 36.09 7.35
CA PRO A 33 -25.39 34.78 7.95
C PRO A 33 -24.21 33.84 7.66
N ASN A 34 -23.63 33.91 6.45
CA ASN A 34 -22.36 33.26 6.15
C ASN A 34 -21.21 34.04 6.80
N MET A 35 -20.50 33.41 7.74
CA MET A 35 -19.39 34.03 8.47
C MET A 35 -18.24 34.49 7.56
N PHE A 36 -18.04 33.86 6.40
CA PHE A 36 -16.98 34.25 5.46
C PHE A 36 -17.23 35.62 4.81
N PHE A 37 -18.46 36.14 4.84
CA PHE A 37 -18.80 37.46 4.32
C PHE A 37 -18.63 38.57 5.37
N ARG A 38 -18.29 38.22 6.62
CA ARG A 38 -18.11 39.19 7.71
C ARG A 38 -16.75 39.85 7.62
N ASP A 39 -16.61 40.71 6.61
CA ASP A 39 -15.40 41.44 6.24
C ASP A 39 -14.16 40.53 6.28
N PRO A 40 -14.03 39.54 5.37
CA PRO A 40 -12.95 38.57 5.41
C PRO A 40 -11.58 39.25 5.27
N ILE A 41 -10.56 38.67 5.93
CA ILE A 41 -9.17 39.14 5.83
C ILE A 41 -8.64 38.80 4.43
N LEU A 42 -8.03 39.78 3.77
CA LEU A 42 -7.37 39.65 2.46
C LEU A 42 -5.87 39.46 2.61
N TYR A 43 -5.22 40.29 3.42
CA TYR A 43 -3.78 40.22 3.70
C TYR A 43 -3.51 40.30 5.19
N ARG A 44 -2.50 39.54 5.63
CA ARG A 44 -1.90 39.64 6.96
C ARG A 44 -0.41 39.97 6.87
N ILE A 45 0.10 40.62 7.90
CA ILE A 45 1.55 40.81 8.08
C ILE A 45 2.14 39.54 8.69
N LYS A 46 3.23 39.06 8.09
CA LYS A 46 4.07 37.98 8.62
C LYS A 46 5.51 38.16 8.14
N HIS A 47 6.44 38.44 9.03
CA HIS A 47 7.87 38.54 8.73
C HIS A 47 8.49 37.14 8.77
N ALA A 48 8.34 36.40 7.67
CA ALA A 48 8.89 35.05 7.54
C ALA A 48 9.46 34.82 6.14
N HIS A 49 10.60 34.14 6.07
CA HIS A 49 11.21 33.76 4.80
C HIS A 49 10.29 32.83 3.99
N HIS A 50 9.98 33.20 2.75
CA HIS A 50 9.14 32.39 1.87
C HIS A 50 9.98 31.57 0.89
N HIS A 51 9.71 30.26 0.81
CA HIS A 51 10.52 29.31 0.06
C HIS A 51 10.71 29.63 -1.44
N ARG A 52 9.85 30.44 -2.07
CA ARG A 52 9.99 30.88 -3.48
C ARG A 52 10.41 32.33 -3.67
N THR A 53 10.05 33.20 -2.72
CA THR A 53 10.18 34.66 -2.88
C THR A 53 11.13 35.27 -1.87
N GLY A 54 11.77 34.45 -1.04
CA GLY A 54 12.65 34.87 0.04
C GLY A 54 11.96 35.88 0.95
N ASP A 55 12.69 36.94 1.27
CA ASP A 55 12.25 38.03 2.16
C ASP A 55 11.68 39.23 1.40
N LYS A 56 11.30 39.05 0.12
CA LYS A 56 10.74 40.13 -0.73
C LYS A 56 9.40 40.65 -0.21
N TRP A 57 8.64 39.83 0.50
CA TRP A 57 7.30 40.14 0.97
C TRP A 57 7.22 39.91 2.48
N CYS A 58 6.55 40.83 3.17
CA CYS A 58 6.21 40.73 4.59
C CYS A 58 4.69 40.74 4.83
N ILE A 59 3.90 40.83 3.75
CA ILE A 59 2.45 40.64 3.76
C ILE A 59 2.10 39.48 2.85
N TYR A 60 1.19 38.62 3.31
CA TYR A 60 0.77 37.43 2.58
C TYR A 60 -0.75 37.40 2.45
N PRO A 61 -1.27 37.02 1.28
CA PRO A 61 -2.70 36.93 1.06
C PRO A 61 -3.29 35.72 1.80
N MET A 62 -4.58 35.81 2.10
CA MET A 62 -5.36 34.69 2.65
C MET A 62 -5.84 33.76 1.52
N TYR A 63 -6.19 32.52 1.88
CA TYR A 63 -6.63 31.49 0.94
C TYR A 63 -7.78 31.97 0.04
N ASP A 64 -8.87 32.48 0.64
CA ASP A 64 -10.07 32.91 -0.08
C ASP A 64 -9.82 34.06 -1.06
N PHE A 65 -8.84 34.93 -0.78
CA PHE A 65 -8.44 36.01 -1.68
C PHE A 65 -7.40 35.59 -2.72
N THR A 66 -6.83 34.40 -2.60
CA THR A 66 -5.83 33.89 -3.55
C THR A 66 -6.47 32.93 -4.54
N HIS A 67 -7.37 32.06 -4.09
CA HIS A 67 -7.85 30.91 -4.86
C HIS A 67 -8.51 31.32 -6.18
N GLY A 68 -9.62 32.08 -6.13
CA GLY A 68 -10.36 32.47 -7.34
C GLY A 68 -9.59 33.42 -8.25
N GLN A 69 -8.71 34.24 -7.68
CA GLN A 69 -7.83 35.11 -8.44
C GLN A 69 -6.78 34.32 -9.21
N CYS A 70 -6.17 33.30 -8.59
CA CYS A 70 -5.25 32.39 -9.28
C CYS A 70 -5.98 31.61 -10.38
N ASP A 71 -7.16 31.05 -10.08
CA ASP A 71 -7.98 30.35 -11.07
C ASP A 71 -8.35 31.25 -12.24
N SER A 72 -8.71 32.51 -11.96
CA SER A 72 -8.98 33.51 -12.99
C SER A 72 -7.73 33.87 -13.81
N ILE A 73 -6.56 34.03 -13.19
CA ILE A 73 -5.31 34.36 -13.89
C ILE A 73 -4.90 33.21 -14.82
N GLU A 74 -5.15 31.97 -14.40
CA GLU A 74 -4.83 30.76 -15.15
C GLU A 74 -5.96 30.31 -16.10
N HIS A 75 -7.06 31.07 -16.19
CA HIS A 75 -8.23 30.76 -17.01
C HIS A 75 -8.84 29.37 -16.72
N ILE A 76 -8.87 28.96 -15.46
CA ILE A 76 -9.46 27.70 -15.00
C ILE A 76 -10.97 27.74 -15.20
N THR A 77 -11.52 26.80 -15.97
CA THR A 77 -12.96 26.71 -16.20
C THR A 77 -13.71 26.04 -15.05
N HIS A 78 -13.15 24.96 -14.51
CA HIS A 78 -13.74 24.14 -13.45
C HIS A 78 -12.73 24.01 -12.31
N SER A 79 -12.90 24.81 -11.26
CA SER A 79 -12.09 24.74 -10.05
C SER A 79 -12.66 23.67 -9.13
N ILE A 80 -12.05 22.49 -9.10
CA ILE A 80 -12.60 21.30 -8.41
C ILE A 80 -11.94 21.16 -7.03
N CYS A 81 -12.73 21.27 -5.96
CA CYS A 81 -12.27 21.16 -4.58
C CYS A 81 -13.17 20.24 -3.74
N THR A 82 -12.87 20.09 -2.44
CA THR A 82 -13.66 19.22 -1.56
C THR A 82 -14.82 19.96 -0.88
N LEU A 83 -15.81 19.22 -0.38
CA LEU A 83 -17.02 19.78 0.26
C LEU A 83 -16.74 20.73 1.43
N GLU A 84 -15.58 20.64 2.09
CA GLU A 84 -15.18 21.60 3.12
C GLU A 84 -15.14 23.06 2.61
N PHE A 85 -15.04 23.27 1.30
CA PHE A 85 -15.01 24.59 0.65
C PHE A 85 -16.35 25.01 0.02
N ASP A 86 -17.42 24.24 0.16
CA ASP A 86 -18.75 24.62 -0.38
C ASP A 86 -19.26 25.93 0.23
N VAL A 87 -19.03 26.12 1.54
CA VAL A 87 -19.38 27.35 2.28
C VAL A 87 -18.53 28.57 1.88
N HIS A 88 -17.39 28.34 1.21
CA HIS A 88 -16.50 29.38 0.71
C HIS A 88 -16.86 29.85 -0.71
N ARG A 89 -17.55 29.02 -1.51
CA ARG A 89 -17.92 29.33 -2.91
C ARG A 89 -18.59 30.71 -3.07
N PRO A 90 -19.55 31.14 -2.21
CA PRO A 90 -20.16 32.45 -2.41
C PRO A 90 -19.14 33.59 -2.31
N LEU A 91 -18.11 33.46 -1.46
CA LEU A 91 -17.05 34.48 -1.33
C LEU A 91 -16.10 34.45 -2.53
N TYR A 92 -15.80 33.25 -3.05
CA TYR A 92 -15.08 33.07 -4.30
C TYR A 92 -15.78 33.79 -5.46
N ASP A 93 -17.09 33.56 -5.63
CA ASP A 93 -17.91 34.19 -6.67
C ASP A 93 -17.95 35.72 -6.47
N TRP A 94 -18.13 36.19 -5.24
CA TRP A 94 -18.14 37.62 -4.90
C TRP A 94 -16.85 38.32 -5.34
N PHE A 95 -15.69 37.68 -5.13
CA PHE A 95 -14.42 38.25 -5.56
C PHE A 95 -14.30 38.34 -7.08
N ILE A 96 -14.71 37.30 -7.80
CA ILE A 96 -14.67 37.26 -9.27
C ILE A 96 -15.55 38.38 -9.85
N GLU A 97 -16.79 38.50 -9.35
CA GLU A 97 -17.74 39.52 -9.78
C GLU A 97 -17.23 40.93 -9.45
N THR A 98 -16.77 41.16 -8.22
CA THR A 98 -16.34 42.48 -7.75
C THR A 98 -15.11 42.98 -8.50
N LEU A 99 -14.20 42.08 -8.88
CA LEU A 99 -12.99 42.45 -9.62
C LEU A 99 -13.19 42.47 -11.14
N GLY A 100 -14.31 41.94 -11.66
CA GLY A 100 -14.58 41.85 -13.09
C GLY A 100 -13.57 40.99 -13.85
N ILE A 101 -13.11 39.90 -13.22
CA ILE A 101 -12.07 39.01 -13.75
C ILE A 101 -12.66 37.77 -14.44
N TYR A 102 -11.81 36.87 -14.96
CA TYR A 102 -12.26 35.68 -15.69
C TYR A 102 -13.20 34.81 -14.82
N PRO A 103 -14.38 34.43 -15.33
CA PRO A 103 -15.43 33.78 -14.54
C PRO A 103 -15.16 32.27 -14.38
N SER A 104 -14.14 31.93 -13.60
CA SER A 104 -13.92 30.56 -13.16
C SER A 104 -15.04 30.10 -12.24
N HIS A 105 -15.41 28.82 -12.26
CA HIS A 105 -16.48 28.29 -11.41
C HIS A 105 -15.98 27.15 -10.51
N GLN A 106 -16.33 27.23 -9.21
CA GLN A 106 -15.98 26.21 -8.22
C GLN A 106 -17.00 25.06 -8.21
N TYR A 107 -16.50 23.82 -8.21
CA TYR A 107 -17.29 22.61 -8.04
C TYR A 107 -16.70 21.75 -6.91
N GLU A 108 -17.56 21.25 -6.03
CA GLU A 108 -17.14 20.48 -4.86
C GLU A 108 -17.50 19.00 -4.98
N PHE A 109 -16.66 18.14 -4.42
CA PHE A 109 -16.95 16.72 -4.25
C PHE A 109 -16.58 16.24 -2.84
N ALA A 110 -17.17 15.14 -2.40
CA ALA A 110 -16.86 14.53 -1.13
C ALA A 110 -15.45 13.95 -1.16
N ARG A 111 -14.65 14.26 -0.13
CA ARG A 111 -13.31 13.72 0.00
C ARG A 111 -13.32 12.21 0.21
N LEU A 112 -12.24 11.55 -0.19
CA LEU A 112 -12.02 10.15 0.15
C LEU A 112 -11.73 9.99 1.65
N ASN A 113 -12.46 9.08 2.30
CA ASN A 113 -12.14 8.54 3.61
C ASN A 113 -12.04 7.02 3.51
N LEU A 114 -11.01 6.44 4.13
CA LEU A 114 -10.75 4.99 4.12
C LEU A 114 -10.86 4.42 5.52
N THR A 115 -11.38 3.20 5.63
CA THR A 115 -11.36 2.45 6.90
C THR A 115 -9.93 2.19 7.37
N TYR A 116 -9.74 2.04 8.69
CA TYR A 116 -8.47 1.71 9.35
C TYR A 116 -7.33 2.69 9.07
N THR A 117 -7.65 3.92 8.66
CA THR A 117 -6.70 4.90 8.12
C THR A 117 -7.01 6.31 8.65
N LEU A 118 -5.99 7.17 8.71
CA LEU A 118 -6.14 8.60 9.00
C LEU A 118 -5.75 9.44 7.79
N MET A 119 -6.61 10.40 7.42
CA MET A 119 -6.36 11.31 6.29
C MET A 119 -5.90 12.72 6.72
N SER A 120 -5.79 12.97 8.03
CA SER A 120 -5.40 14.29 8.56
C SER A 120 -3.89 14.49 8.52
N LYS A 121 -3.41 15.51 7.79
CA LYS A 121 -1.99 15.88 7.71
C LYS A 121 -1.36 16.08 9.09
N ARG A 122 -2.08 16.69 10.04
CA ARG A 122 -1.59 16.91 11.41
C ARG A 122 -1.31 15.59 12.13
N LYS A 123 -2.26 14.64 12.09
CA LYS A 123 -2.09 13.33 12.74
C LYS A 123 -1.02 12.48 12.04
N LEU A 124 -0.95 12.54 10.70
CA LEU A 124 0.10 11.85 9.93
C LEU A 124 1.50 12.40 10.24
N LEU A 125 1.65 13.72 10.36
CA LEU A 125 2.90 14.34 10.78
C LEU A 125 3.29 13.90 12.20
N GLU A 126 2.33 13.83 13.12
CA GLU A 126 2.56 13.37 14.49
C GLU A 126 3.05 11.90 14.52
N LEU A 127 2.49 11.01 13.70
CA LEU A 127 2.95 9.62 13.58
C LEU A 127 4.44 9.56 13.17
N VAL A 128 4.84 10.38 12.20
CA VAL A 128 6.23 10.45 11.72
C VAL A 128 7.15 11.03 12.79
N GLN A 129 6.79 12.16 13.39
CA GLN A 129 7.61 12.84 14.40
C GLN A 129 7.81 12.01 15.67
N LYS A 130 6.82 11.19 16.04
CA LYS A 130 6.90 10.28 17.19
C LYS A 130 7.53 8.92 16.87
N GLY A 131 7.96 8.68 15.63
CA GLY A 131 8.57 7.41 15.22
C GLY A 131 7.63 6.20 15.27
N LEU A 132 6.32 6.43 15.24
CA LEU A 132 5.31 5.35 15.21
C LEU A 132 5.24 4.68 13.83
N VAL A 133 5.74 5.38 12.81
CA VAL A 133 6.01 4.90 11.46
C VAL A 133 7.42 5.32 11.06
N SER A 134 8.04 4.65 10.09
CA SER A 134 9.43 4.90 9.69
C SER A 134 9.63 6.24 8.98
N GLY A 135 8.57 6.84 8.44
CA GLY A 135 8.62 8.07 7.66
C GLY A 135 7.33 8.35 6.91
N TRP A 136 7.34 9.39 6.07
CA TRP A 136 6.22 9.70 5.17
C TRP A 136 6.00 8.63 4.11
N ASP A 137 7.03 7.87 3.77
CA ASP A 137 7.02 6.77 2.80
C ASP A 137 6.87 5.38 3.46
N ASP A 138 6.56 5.30 4.76
CA ASP A 138 6.28 4.02 5.43
C ASP A 138 5.14 3.28 4.69
N PRO A 139 5.29 1.98 4.34
CA PRO A 139 4.29 1.23 3.59
C PRO A 139 2.92 1.03 4.26
N ARG A 140 2.74 1.48 5.51
CA ARG A 140 1.46 1.54 6.24
C ARG A 140 0.78 2.90 6.12
N MET A 141 1.49 3.92 5.64
CA MET A 141 0.96 5.28 5.50
C MET A 141 0.10 5.42 4.24
N PRO A 142 -1.02 6.17 4.31
CA PRO A 142 -1.91 6.41 3.16
C PRO A 142 -1.38 7.49 2.20
N THR A 143 -0.06 7.69 2.19
CA THR A 143 0.62 8.67 1.34
C THR A 143 0.95 8.02 0.01
N LEU A 144 1.01 8.80 -1.07
CA LEU A 144 1.35 8.26 -2.40
C LEU A 144 2.74 7.60 -2.42
N CYS A 145 3.72 8.16 -1.69
CA CYS A 145 5.04 7.53 -1.54
C CYS A 145 4.98 6.25 -0.70
N GLY A 146 4.18 6.21 0.37
CA GLY A 146 3.98 5.03 1.22
C GLY A 146 3.35 3.88 0.44
N VAL A 147 2.23 4.11 -0.24
CA VAL A 147 1.57 3.07 -1.05
C VAL A 147 2.41 2.64 -2.25
N ARG A 148 3.22 3.54 -2.84
CA ARG A 148 4.19 3.16 -3.87
C ARG A 148 5.26 2.24 -3.33
N ARG A 149 5.85 2.56 -2.16
CA ARG A 149 6.84 1.71 -1.48
C ARG A 149 6.22 0.39 -0.99
N ARG A 150 4.93 0.39 -0.68
CA ARG A 150 4.13 -0.80 -0.40
C ARG A 150 3.96 -1.71 -1.63
N GLY A 151 4.15 -1.18 -2.83
CA GLY A 151 4.04 -1.92 -4.09
C GLY A 151 2.72 -1.72 -4.83
N TYR A 152 1.92 -0.71 -4.46
CA TYR A 152 0.71 -0.37 -5.20
C TYR A 152 1.08 0.28 -6.52
N THR A 153 0.31 -0.06 -7.55
CA THR A 153 0.54 0.40 -8.91
C THR A 153 -0.33 1.61 -9.24
N PRO A 154 0.11 2.49 -10.16
CA PRO A 154 -0.73 3.57 -10.67
C PRO A 154 -2.04 3.06 -11.25
N GLU A 155 -2.02 1.93 -11.95
CA GLU A 155 -3.20 1.31 -12.57
C GLU A 155 -4.19 0.80 -11.51
N GLY A 156 -3.71 0.16 -10.44
CA GLY A 156 -4.55 -0.28 -9.32
C GLY A 156 -5.21 0.89 -8.59
N LEU A 157 -4.49 2.00 -8.41
CA LEU A 157 -5.03 3.23 -7.81
C LEU A 157 -6.07 3.91 -8.69
N LYS A 158 -5.82 4.01 -10.01
CA LYS A 158 -6.79 4.56 -10.96
C LYS A 158 -8.08 3.72 -11.00
N LEU A 159 -7.95 2.40 -11.05
CA LEU A 159 -9.08 1.47 -10.99
C LEU A 159 -9.88 1.67 -9.69
N PHE A 160 -9.22 1.92 -8.56
CA PHE A 160 -9.89 2.24 -7.31
C PHE A 160 -10.69 3.56 -7.41
N CYS A 161 -10.08 4.63 -7.92
CA CYS A 161 -10.76 5.91 -8.14
C CYS A 161 -11.98 5.77 -9.07
N ASP A 162 -11.85 5.01 -10.16
CA ASP A 162 -12.94 4.75 -11.10
C ASP A 162 -14.09 3.97 -10.43
N LYS A 163 -13.77 3.04 -9.53
CA LYS A 163 -14.76 2.21 -8.82
C LYS A 163 -15.54 2.98 -7.76
N ILE A 164 -14.88 3.84 -7.00
CA ILE A 164 -15.56 4.64 -5.96
C ILE A 164 -16.37 5.79 -6.57
N GLY A 165 -15.98 6.26 -7.75
CA GLY A 165 -16.63 7.38 -8.43
C GLY A 165 -16.47 8.70 -7.69
N VAL A 166 -17.23 9.70 -8.14
CA VAL A 166 -17.22 11.05 -7.56
C VAL A 166 -18.66 11.43 -7.21
N SER A 167 -18.87 11.86 -5.96
CA SER A 167 -20.20 12.30 -5.48
C SER A 167 -20.08 13.43 -4.47
N LYS A 168 -21.19 14.10 -4.14
CA LYS A 168 -21.28 15.08 -3.05
C LYS A 168 -21.74 14.47 -1.72
N ARG A 169 -21.68 13.14 -1.55
CA ARG A 169 -22.03 12.46 -0.29
C ARG A 169 -20.77 11.92 0.37
N ASP A 170 -20.58 12.25 1.64
CA ASP A 170 -19.51 11.66 2.43
C ASP A 170 -19.71 10.15 2.56
N GLN A 171 -18.64 9.41 2.29
CA GLN A 171 -18.65 7.95 2.40
C GLN A 171 -17.32 7.47 2.97
N LEU A 172 -17.41 6.49 3.86
CA LEU A 172 -16.27 5.75 4.36
C LEU A 172 -16.07 4.50 3.48
N MET A 173 -15.02 4.51 2.68
CA MET A 173 -14.68 3.41 1.78
C MET A 173 -13.89 2.33 2.52
N ASP A 174 -14.26 1.06 2.28
CA ASP A 174 -13.50 -0.05 2.84
C ASP A 174 -12.14 -0.19 2.14
N ILE A 175 -11.05 -0.20 2.91
CA ILE A 175 -9.69 -0.45 2.42
C ILE A 175 -9.57 -1.78 1.65
N GLN A 176 -10.43 -2.76 1.93
CA GLN A 176 -10.47 -4.01 1.16
C GLN A 176 -10.80 -3.82 -0.33
N LEU A 177 -11.56 -2.78 -0.69
CA LEU A 177 -11.82 -2.46 -2.10
C LEU A 177 -10.56 -1.98 -2.80
N LEU A 178 -9.75 -1.15 -2.13
CA LEU A 178 -8.45 -0.70 -2.62
C LEU A 178 -7.50 -1.89 -2.82
N GLU A 179 -7.39 -2.78 -1.82
CA GLU A 179 -6.59 -4.00 -1.93
C GLU A 179 -7.12 -4.93 -3.03
N TRP A 180 -8.44 -4.98 -3.26
CA TRP A 180 -9.02 -5.71 -4.38
C TRP A 180 -8.57 -5.14 -5.73
N CYS A 181 -8.65 -3.82 -5.93
CA CYS A 181 -8.23 -3.16 -7.17
C CYS A 181 -6.75 -3.43 -7.46
N VAL A 182 -5.89 -3.31 -6.45
CA VAL A 182 -4.45 -3.61 -6.57
C VAL A 182 -4.22 -5.08 -6.93
N ARG A 183 -4.94 -6.02 -6.32
CA ARG A 183 -4.83 -7.44 -6.66
C ARG A 183 -5.28 -7.76 -8.08
N GLN A 184 -6.33 -7.11 -8.58
CA GLN A 184 -6.78 -7.33 -9.96
C GLN A 184 -5.69 -6.97 -10.96
N ASP A 185 -5.08 -5.81 -10.77
CA ASP A 185 -3.99 -5.33 -11.60
C ASP A 185 -2.74 -6.23 -11.50
N LEU A 186 -2.30 -6.56 -10.29
CA LEU A 186 -1.13 -7.40 -10.07
C LEU A 186 -1.33 -8.84 -10.56
N ASN A 187 -2.53 -9.41 -10.42
CA ASN A 187 -2.79 -10.76 -10.92
C ASN A 187 -2.57 -10.91 -12.43
N ALA A 188 -2.79 -9.84 -13.20
CA ALA A 188 -2.58 -9.84 -14.64
C ALA A 188 -1.09 -9.70 -15.01
N ARG A 189 -0.30 -8.96 -14.22
CA ARG A 189 1.07 -8.52 -14.62
C ARG A 189 2.21 -9.16 -13.84
N SER A 190 1.97 -9.65 -12.63
CA SER A 190 3.03 -10.10 -11.73
C SER A 190 3.65 -11.43 -12.17
N ASN A 191 4.97 -11.44 -12.28
CA ASN A 191 5.77 -12.66 -12.26
C ASN A 191 5.52 -13.44 -10.95
N ARG A 192 5.62 -14.76 -11.00
CA ARG A 192 5.34 -15.65 -9.88
C ARG A 192 6.59 -16.41 -9.48
N TYR A 193 6.86 -16.42 -8.19
CA TYR A 193 8.02 -17.09 -7.60
C TYR A 193 7.64 -17.95 -6.41
N MET A 194 8.42 -18.99 -6.15
CA MET A 194 8.28 -19.83 -4.96
C MET A 194 9.11 -19.27 -3.80
N VAL A 195 8.43 -19.02 -2.68
CA VAL A 195 9.03 -18.52 -1.44
C VAL A 195 8.36 -19.24 -0.28
N VAL A 196 9.15 -19.77 0.64
CA VAL A 196 8.66 -20.43 1.87
C VAL A 196 8.95 -19.54 3.08
N GLN A 197 7.93 -19.16 3.86
CA GLN A 197 8.09 -18.27 5.03
C GLN A 197 8.18 -19.02 6.36
N ASP A 198 7.46 -20.11 6.53
CA ASP A 198 7.55 -20.99 7.72
C ASP A 198 8.01 -22.37 7.29
N PRO A 199 9.33 -22.61 7.15
CA PRO A 199 9.86 -23.81 6.52
C PRO A 199 9.71 -25.07 7.37
N VAL A 200 9.33 -26.16 6.73
CA VAL A 200 9.55 -27.54 7.19
C VAL A 200 10.45 -28.24 6.17
N LYS A 201 11.51 -28.88 6.65
CA LYS A 201 12.44 -29.64 5.79
C LYS A 201 11.73 -30.88 5.26
N VAL A 202 11.89 -31.15 3.97
CA VAL A 202 11.45 -32.36 3.30
C VAL A 202 12.67 -33.04 2.68
N THR A 203 12.86 -34.32 2.98
CA THR A 203 13.92 -35.16 2.39
C THR A 203 13.29 -36.19 1.47
N ILE A 204 13.59 -36.12 0.18
CA ILE A 204 13.13 -37.10 -0.82
C ILE A 204 14.03 -38.33 -0.77
N THR A 205 13.62 -39.37 -0.04
CA THR A 205 14.46 -40.50 0.35
C THR A 205 14.96 -41.34 -0.83
N ASN A 206 14.19 -41.43 -1.91
CA ASN A 206 14.53 -42.13 -3.15
C ASN A 206 15.11 -41.23 -4.26
N TYR A 207 15.42 -39.94 -3.99
CA TYR A 207 16.14 -39.08 -4.92
C TYR A 207 17.66 -39.14 -4.67
N PRO A 208 18.53 -39.32 -5.69
CA PRO A 208 19.96 -39.45 -5.49
C PRO A 208 20.59 -38.24 -4.79
N GLU A 209 21.51 -38.52 -3.86
CA GLU A 209 22.25 -37.48 -3.14
C GLU A 209 23.16 -36.69 -4.09
N GLY A 210 23.25 -35.37 -3.91
CA GLY A 210 24.05 -34.47 -4.76
C GLY A 210 23.48 -34.21 -6.17
N GLN A 211 22.43 -34.92 -6.60
CA GLN A 211 21.78 -34.66 -7.87
C GLN A 211 20.94 -33.37 -7.81
N VAL A 212 21.03 -32.56 -8.87
CA VAL A 212 20.22 -31.36 -9.08
C VAL A 212 19.61 -31.41 -10.47
N GLU A 213 18.31 -31.17 -10.56
CA GLU A 213 17.59 -31.03 -11.82
C GLU A 213 16.98 -29.64 -11.94
N TRP A 214 17.09 -29.04 -13.13
CA TRP A 214 16.61 -27.68 -13.37
C TRP A 214 15.35 -27.70 -14.25
N PHE A 215 14.25 -27.21 -13.69
CA PHE A 215 12.95 -27.15 -14.38
C PHE A 215 12.71 -25.77 -14.98
N ASP A 216 12.25 -25.73 -16.23
CA ASP A 216 11.73 -24.52 -16.87
C ASP A 216 10.29 -24.28 -16.40
N CYS A 217 10.11 -23.22 -15.61
CA CYS A 217 8.82 -22.85 -15.05
C CYS A 217 8.35 -21.51 -15.65
N PRO A 218 7.09 -21.39 -16.09
CA PRO A 218 6.58 -20.11 -16.59
C PRO A 218 6.59 -19.06 -15.47
N LEU A 219 7.01 -17.83 -15.78
CA LEU A 219 6.97 -16.70 -14.83
C LEU A 219 5.54 -16.26 -14.56
N ASN A 220 4.71 -16.17 -15.60
CA ASN A 220 3.29 -15.86 -15.46
C ASN A 220 2.44 -16.97 -16.09
N PRO A 221 1.73 -17.79 -15.30
CA PRO A 221 0.83 -18.83 -15.81
C PRO A 221 -0.31 -18.33 -16.71
N ALA A 222 -0.64 -17.04 -16.66
CA ALA A 222 -1.59 -16.43 -17.61
C ALA A 222 -0.98 -16.24 -19.01
N GLU A 223 0.34 -16.36 -19.13
CA GLU A 223 1.11 -16.25 -20.37
C GLU A 223 2.03 -17.48 -20.51
N PRO A 224 1.49 -18.67 -20.86
CA PRO A 224 2.27 -19.91 -20.89
C PRO A 224 3.42 -19.90 -21.91
N GLU A 225 3.29 -19.14 -22.99
CA GLU A 225 4.34 -18.92 -24.00
C GLU A 225 5.22 -17.69 -23.69
N GLY A 226 5.01 -17.07 -22.52
CA GLY A 226 5.79 -15.94 -22.05
C GLY A 226 7.15 -16.36 -21.49
N ALA A 227 7.76 -15.45 -20.73
CA ALA A 227 9.06 -15.70 -20.12
C ALA A 227 9.02 -16.86 -19.11
N SER A 228 10.09 -17.63 -19.05
CA SER A 228 10.28 -18.72 -18.10
C SER A 228 11.49 -18.43 -17.19
N ARG A 229 11.60 -19.22 -16.12
CA ARG A 229 12.76 -19.22 -15.22
C ARG A 229 13.17 -20.65 -14.90
N LYS A 230 14.44 -20.82 -14.54
CA LYS A 230 14.98 -22.09 -14.08
C LYS A 230 14.79 -22.25 -12.57
N VAL A 231 14.24 -23.39 -12.16
CA VAL A 231 14.01 -23.73 -10.75
C VAL A 231 14.77 -25.02 -10.40
N PRO A 232 15.66 -25.01 -9.39
CA PRO A 232 16.42 -26.19 -9.00
C PRO A 232 15.60 -27.11 -8.10
N PHE A 233 15.53 -28.39 -8.47
CA PHE A 233 15.01 -29.48 -7.65
C PHE A 233 16.17 -30.33 -7.13
N SER A 234 16.09 -30.72 -5.85
CA SER A 234 17.12 -31.50 -5.17
C SER A 234 16.48 -32.45 -4.16
N ARG A 235 17.30 -33.33 -3.58
CA ARG A 235 16.88 -34.25 -2.51
C ARG A 235 16.26 -33.54 -1.30
N GLU A 236 16.81 -32.42 -0.88
CA GLU A 236 16.33 -31.67 0.30
C GLU A 236 15.59 -30.40 -0.13
N LEU A 237 14.36 -30.26 0.35
CA LEU A 237 13.45 -29.16 0.02
C LEU A 237 12.91 -28.50 1.29
N TYR A 238 12.44 -27.26 1.18
CA TYR A 238 11.55 -26.64 2.13
C TYR A 238 10.15 -26.51 1.54
N ILE A 239 9.14 -26.73 2.37
CA ILE A 239 7.72 -26.41 2.11
C ILE A 239 7.19 -25.54 3.26
N GLU A 240 6.03 -24.90 3.09
CA GLU A 240 5.37 -24.24 4.21
C GLU A 240 4.91 -25.25 5.26
N ARG A 241 5.05 -24.91 6.53
CA ARG A 241 4.53 -25.70 7.65
C ARG A 241 3.03 -25.93 7.53
N ALA A 242 2.29 -24.90 7.08
CA ALA A 242 0.85 -24.97 6.86
C ALA A 242 0.44 -25.93 5.71
N ASP A 243 1.39 -26.40 4.90
CA ASP A 243 1.15 -27.38 3.85
C ASP A 243 1.27 -28.83 4.31
N PHE A 244 1.56 -29.07 5.59
CA PHE A 244 1.52 -30.39 6.20
C PHE A 244 0.62 -30.42 7.43
N MET A 245 -0.16 -31.49 7.58
CA MET A 245 -1.00 -31.72 8.76
C MET A 245 -1.13 -33.21 9.04
N GLU A 246 -0.83 -33.64 10.26
CA GLU A 246 -0.97 -35.05 10.67
C GLU A 246 -2.44 -35.47 10.71
N ASP A 247 -3.24 -34.76 11.49
CA ASP A 247 -4.68 -34.98 11.64
C ASP A 247 -5.47 -34.13 10.63
N ALA A 248 -5.24 -34.40 9.34
CA ALA A 248 -5.78 -33.58 8.27
C ALA A 248 -7.30 -33.79 8.08
N PRO A 249 -8.13 -32.72 8.11
CA PRO A 249 -9.57 -32.84 7.83
C PRO A 249 -9.82 -33.22 6.36
N LYS A 250 -11.01 -33.73 6.03
CA LYS A 250 -11.35 -34.19 4.66
C LYS A 250 -11.14 -33.15 3.56
N LYS A 251 -11.24 -31.85 3.88
CA LYS A 251 -11.04 -30.72 2.95
C LYS A 251 -9.60 -30.21 2.91
N PHE A 252 -8.66 -30.86 3.59
CA PHE A 252 -7.24 -30.55 3.50
C PHE A 252 -6.60 -31.33 2.35
N PHE A 253 -6.25 -30.62 1.28
CA PHE A 253 -5.71 -31.21 0.06
C PHE A 253 -4.18 -31.14 -0.06
N ARG A 254 -3.49 -30.64 0.98
CA ARG A 254 -2.01 -30.62 1.01
C ARG A 254 -1.46 -31.93 1.61
N LEU A 255 -0.20 -31.93 2.01
CA LEU A 255 0.53 -33.13 2.43
C LEU A 255 0.06 -33.60 3.81
N LYS A 256 -0.06 -34.91 3.97
CA LYS A 256 -0.45 -35.58 5.22
C LYS A 256 0.24 -36.94 5.30
N PRO A 257 0.26 -37.61 6.46
CA PRO A 257 0.80 -38.97 6.57
C PRO A 257 0.18 -39.90 5.52
N ASP A 258 1.02 -40.68 4.84
CA ASP A 258 0.65 -41.56 3.71
C ASP A 258 -0.05 -40.87 2.52
N GLY A 259 -0.11 -39.55 2.52
CA GLY A 259 -0.73 -38.74 1.49
C GLY A 259 0.25 -38.29 0.41
N GLU A 260 -0.30 -37.99 -0.77
CA GLU A 260 0.45 -37.46 -1.90
C GLU A 260 0.07 -36.01 -2.20
N VAL A 261 1.05 -35.23 -2.66
CA VAL A 261 0.85 -33.85 -3.11
C VAL A 261 1.73 -33.58 -4.33
N ARG A 262 1.27 -32.72 -5.23
CA ARG A 262 2.10 -32.24 -6.33
C ARG A 262 2.98 -31.08 -5.83
N LEU A 263 4.28 -31.19 -6.04
CA LEU A 263 5.18 -30.06 -5.93
C LEU A 263 5.01 -29.21 -7.20
N LYS A 264 4.75 -27.92 -7.04
CA LYS A 264 4.40 -27.04 -8.16
C LYS A 264 5.51 -27.08 -9.23
N TYR A 265 5.09 -27.25 -10.48
CA TYR A 265 5.94 -27.42 -11.67
C TYR A 265 6.87 -28.64 -11.68
N THR A 266 6.71 -29.60 -10.76
CA THR A 266 7.58 -30.78 -10.68
C THR A 266 6.77 -32.05 -10.36
N TYR A 267 7.36 -32.96 -9.58
CA TYR A 267 6.89 -34.30 -9.30
C TYR A 267 5.73 -34.33 -8.30
N ILE A 268 5.06 -35.48 -8.23
CA ILE A 268 4.24 -35.86 -7.08
C ILE A 268 5.15 -36.53 -6.03
N VAL A 269 4.94 -36.16 -4.77
CA VAL A 269 5.63 -36.75 -3.62
C VAL A 269 4.64 -37.35 -2.64
N LYS A 270 5.05 -38.41 -1.95
CA LYS A 270 4.29 -39.08 -0.88
C LYS A 270 5.02 -38.92 0.45
N CYS A 271 4.32 -38.54 1.52
CA CYS A 271 4.91 -38.52 2.87
C CYS A 271 4.91 -39.94 3.47
N GLU A 272 6.09 -40.46 3.78
CA GLU A 272 6.26 -41.80 4.37
C GLU A 272 6.51 -41.74 5.88
N GLU A 273 7.25 -40.73 6.35
CA GLU A 273 7.63 -40.62 7.76
C GLU A 273 7.65 -39.16 8.21
N VAL A 274 7.17 -38.93 9.44
CA VAL A 274 7.15 -37.62 10.10
C VAL A 274 8.16 -37.66 11.24
N VAL A 275 9.19 -36.82 11.17
CA VAL A 275 10.22 -36.72 12.19
C VAL A 275 9.91 -35.54 13.11
N LYS A 276 9.88 -35.81 14.41
CA LYS A 276 9.58 -34.83 15.46
C LYS A 276 10.78 -34.67 16.40
N ASP A 277 10.88 -33.50 17.02
CA ASP A 277 11.79 -33.29 18.14
C ASP A 277 11.22 -33.82 19.46
N ALA A 278 11.97 -33.61 20.56
CA ALA A 278 11.58 -34.05 21.90
C ALA A 278 10.29 -33.39 22.41
N ASP A 279 9.94 -32.21 21.91
CA ASP A 279 8.73 -31.47 22.28
C ASP A 279 7.54 -31.81 21.36
N GLY A 280 7.73 -32.75 20.43
CA GLY A 280 6.70 -33.20 19.49
C GLY A 280 6.50 -32.27 18.29
N LYS A 281 7.36 -31.27 18.08
CA LYS A 281 7.30 -30.37 16.92
C LYS A 281 7.88 -31.06 15.70
N ILE A 282 7.20 -30.91 14.56
CA ILE A 282 7.64 -31.47 13.28
C ILE A 282 8.87 -30.69 12.78
N ILE A 283 9.97 -31.40 12.60
CA ILE A 283 11.26 -30.85 12.15
C ILE A 283 11.63 -31.30 10.73
N GLU A 284 11.21 -32.50 10.32
CA GLU A 284 11.50 -33.05 9.00
C GLU A 284 10.38 -33.99 8.55
N LEU A 285 10.09 -33.97 7.24
CA LEU A 285 9.22 -34.93 6.56
C LEU A 285 10.07 -35.74 5.59
N ARG A 286 10.01 -37.07 5.69
CA ARG A 286 10.66 -37.95 4.72
C ARG A 286 9.63 -38.43 3.72
N CYS A 287 9.88 -38.10 2.47
CA CYS A 287 8.97 -38.36 1.37
C CYS A 287 9.64 -39.21 0.31
N THR A 288 8.85 -39.92 -0.48
CA THR A 288 9.28 -40.47 -1.78
C THR A 288 8.75 -39.59 -2.90
N TYR A 289 9.45 -39.54 -4.03
CA TYR A 289 8.92 -38.96 -5.27
C TYR A 289 8.60 -40.04 -6.28
N ASP A 290 7.66 -39.74 -7.18
CA ASP A 290 7.27 -40.60 -8.28
C ASP A 290 7.95 -40.14 -9.59
N PRO A 291 8.99 -40.85 -10.10
CA PRO A 291 9.71 -40.44 -11.29
C PRO A 291 8.85 -40.41 -12.55
N SER A 292 7.78 -41.22 -12.60
CA SER A 292 6.85 -41.27 -13.72
C SER A 292 6.04 -39.99 -13.86
N THR A 293 6.01 -39.12 -12.85
CA THR A 293 5.18 -37.91 -12.83
C THR A 293 5.89 -36.65 -13.30
N ARG A 294 7.06 -36.80 -13.95
CA ARG A 294 7.86 -35.69 -14.48
C ARG A 294 7.01 -34.83 -15.43
N PRO A 295 6.90 -33.51 -15.22
CA PRO A 295 6.17 -32.64 -16.13
C PRO A 295 6.68 -32.76 -17.57
N GLY A 296 5.77 -32.82 -18.54
CA GLY A 296 6.06 -32.83 -19.98
C GLY A 296 6.60 -34.15 -20.56
N ALA A 297 7.07 -35.09 -19.75
CA ALA A 297 7.65 -36.36 -20.21
C ALA A 297 7.10 -37.61 -19.49
N GLY A 298 6.36 -37.42 -18.40
CA GLY A 298 5.81 -38.47 -17.56
C GLY A 298 4.34 -38.81 -17.85
N GLU A 299 3.82 -39.80 -17.11
CA GLU A 299 2.42 -40.16 -17.11
C GLU A 299 1.56 -39.07 -16.45
N TRP A 300 0.41 -38.79 -17.07
CA TRP A 300 -0.55 -37.86 -16.50
C TRP A 300 -1.22 -38.47 -15.27
N ARG A 301 -0.84 -37.95 -14.09
CA ARG A 301 -1.46 -38.30 -12.81
C ARG A 301 -1.93 -37.04 -12.07
N SER A 302 -3.20 -37.06 -11.69
CA SER A 302 -3.83 -35.98 -10.93
C SER A 302 -3.86 -36.30 -9.43
N VAL A 303 -3.55 -35.30 -8.61
CA VAL A 303 -3.67 -35.33 -7.15
C VAL A 303 -4.44 -34.09 -6.70
N LYS A 304 -5.03 -34.14 -5.50
CA LYS A 304 -5.99 -33.11 -5.05
C LYS A 304 -5.37 -31.75 -4.75
N GLY A 305 -4.07 -31.68 -4.47
CA GLY A 305 -3.41 -30.43 -4.14
C GLY A 305 -2.03 -30.28 -4.74
N THR A 306 -1.67 -29.01 -4.87
CA THR A 306 -0.37 -28.55 -5.36
C THR A 306 0.16 -27.53 -4.36
N ILE A 307 1.42 -27.71 -3.93
CA ILE A 307 2.10 -26.81 -2.98
C ILE A 307 3.37 -26.24 -3.60
N HIS A 308 3.76 -25.04 -3.17
CA HIS A 308 5.05 -24.46 -3.52
C HIS A 308 6.14 -25.00 -2.61
N TRP A 309 7.38 -24.88 -3.06
CA TRP A 309 8.55 -25.47 -2.41
C TRP A 309 9.81 -24.75 -2.88
N VAL A 310 10.91 -24.91 -2.16
CA VAL A 310 12.24 -24.43 -2.60
C VAL A 310 13.31 -25.47 -2.27
N SER A 311 14.36 -25.57 -3.10
CA SER A 311 15.52 -26.44 -2.80
C SER A 311 16.35 -25.86 -1.65
N VAL A 312 16.67 -26.67 -0.64
CA VAL A 312 17.44 -26.21 0.55
C VAL A 312 18.82 -25.69 0.14
N ALA A 313 19.54 -26.42 -0.71
CA ALA A 313 20.90 -26.09 -1.11
C ALA A 313 21.00 -24.81 -1.97
N HIS A 314 19.91 -24.41 -2.63
CA HIS A 314 19.89 -23.27 -3.55
C HIS A 314 19.04 -22.11 -3.05
N ALA A 315 18.25 -22.31 -2.00
CA ALA A 315 17.37 -21.27 -1.48
C ALA A 315 18.17 -20.04 -1.04
N ARG A 316 17.60 -18.86 -1.31
CA ARG A 316 18.16 -17.59 -0.87
C ARG A 316 17.35 -17.10 0.32
N GLU A 317 18.03 -16.83 1.43
CA GLU A 317 17.40 -16.21 2.59
C GLU A 317 16.99 -14.77 2.22
N ILE A 318 15.76 -14.40 2.54
CA ILE A 318 15.21 -13.06 2.34
C ILE A 318 14.51 -12.59 3.61
N VAL A 319 14.43 -11.27 3.78
CA VAL A 319 13.60 -10.65 4.82
C VAL A 319 12.26 -10.29 4.22
N ILE A 320 11.19 -10.64 4.92
CA ILE A 320 9.82 -10.36 4.51
C ILE A 320 9.18 -9.43 5.54
N ARG A 321 8.61 -8.33 5.06
CA ARG A 321 7.84 -7.36 5.86
C ARG A 321 6.37 -7.59 5.58
N ASN A 322 5.73 -8.37 6.45
CA ASN A 322 4.32 -8.67 6.41
C ASN A 322 3.54 -7.54 7.08
N TYR A 323 3.11 -6.58 6.26
CA TYR A 323 2.34 -5.45 6.75
C TYR A 323 0.85 -5.76 6.81
N ASP A 324 0.17 -5.15 7.76
CA ASP A 324 -1.28 -5.14 7.94
C ASP A 324 -1.78 -3.69 8.10
N ARG A 325 -3.07 -3.52 8.38
CA ARG A 325 -3.73 -2.26 8.70
C ARG A 325 -3.01 -1.56 9.85
N LEU A 326 -2.81 -0.24 9.73
CA LEU A 326 -2.13 0.56 10.75
C LEU A 326 -2.96 0.73 12.01
N PHE A 327 -4.29 0.78 11.87
CA PHE A 327 -5.23 0.94 12.98
C PHE A 327 -6.15 -0.27 13.10
N THR A 328 -6.61 -0.55 14.32
CA THR A 328 -7.56 -1.62 14.65
C THR A 328 -9.01 -1.15 14.55
N LEU A 329 -9.28 0.14 14.74
CA LEU A 329 -10.61 0.73 14.60
C LEU A 329 -10.93 1.01 13.12
N ALA A 330 -12.07 0.49 12.65
CA ALA A 330 -12.48 0.61 11.26
C ALA A 330 -12.77 2.08 10.87
N ASP A 331 -13.55 2.80 11.69
CA ASP A 331 -13.83 4.21 11.47
C ASP A 331 -13.06 5.07 12.47
N MET A 332 -11.93 5.64 12.02
CA MET A 332 -11.09 6.51 12.85
C MET A 332 -11.69 7.89 13.12
N SER A 333 -12.86 8.22 12.55
CA SER A 333 -13.64 9.41 12.93
C SER A 333 -14.45 9.18 14.22
N GLN A 334 -14.67 7.91 14.59
CA GLN A 334 -15.46 7.48 15.75
C GLN A 334 -14.56 7.09 16.95
N VAL A 335 -13.37 7.68 17.05
CA VAL A 335 -12.52 7.50 18.24
C VAL A 335 -13.27 8.04 19.46
N PRO A 336 -13.47 7.24 20.53
CA PRO A 336 -14.16 7.67 21.74
C PRO A 336 -13.51 8.92 22.37
N GLU A 337 -14.31 9.80 22.97
CA GLU A 337 -13.83 11.07 23.54
C GLU A 337 -12.81 10.89 24.68
N ASP A 338 -12.86 9.75 25.37
CA ASP A 338 -11.96 9.38 26.47
C ASP A 338 -10.66 8.70 25.99
N LYS A 339 -10.47 8.52 24.68
CA LYS A 339 -9.33 7.80 24.10
C LYS A 339 -8.56 8.63 23.08
N ASP A 340 -7.28 8.28 22.90
CA ASP A 340 -6.47 8.82 21.81
C ASP A 340 -6.53 7.89 20.60
N TYR A 341 -6.42 8.45 19.38
CA TYR A 341 -6.35 7.65 18.16
C TYR A 341 -5.16 6.67 18.15
N LYS A 342 -4.10 6.98 18.90
CA LYS A 342 -2.91 6.12 19.05
C LYS A 342 -3.20 4.84 19.83
N ASP A 343 -4.24 4.82 20.66
CA ASP A 343 -4.66 3.62 21.41
C ASP A 343 -5.19 2.52 20.47
N PHE A 344 -5.49 2.88 19.23
CA PHE A 344 -5.95 1.98 18.19
C PHE A 344 -4.86 1.61 17.17
N LEU A 345 -3.59 1.94 17.43
CA LEU A 345 -2.50 1.44 16.60
C LEU A 345 -2.43 -0.09 16.67
N ASN A 346 -2.33 -0.72 15.51
CA ASN A 346 -2.21 -2.17 15.42
C ASN A 346 -0.75 -2.58 15.70
N PRO A 347 -0.46 -3.30 16.81
CA PRO A 347 0.88 -3.78 17.10
C PRO A 347 1.38 -4.79 16.06
N GLU A 348 0.48 -5.45 15.34
CA GLU A 348 0.78 -6.41 14.27
C GLU A 348 0.74 -5.75 12.87
N SER A 349 0.68 -4.42 12.79
CA SER A 349 0.71 -3.69 11.50
C SER A 349 1.95 -3.94 10.67
N LEU A 350 3.04 -4.42 11.29
CA LEU A 350 4.24 -4.92 10.63
C LEU A 350 4.79 -6.11 11.41
N VAL A 351 4.80 -7.28 10.77
CA VAL A 351 5.48 -8.48 11.25
C VAL A 351 6.68 -8.76 10.36
N LEU A 352 7.87 -8.85 10.95
CA LEU A 352 9.08 -9.26 10.24
C LEU A 352 9.15 -10.79 10.21
N ALA A 353 9.37 -11.35 9.03
CA ALA A 353 9.60 -12.76 8.83
C ALA A 353 10.90 -12.96 8.05
N LYS A 354 11.48 -14.15 8.21
CA LYS A 354 12.50 -14.67 7.29
C LYS A 354 11.81 -15.58 6.29
N GLY A 355 12.34 -15.66 5.08
CA GLY A 355 11.85 -16.59 4.08
C GLY A 355 12.98 -17.16 3.23
N TYR A 356 12.67 -18.26 2.56
CA TYR A 356 13.57 -18.96 1.65
C TYR A 356 12.97 -18.87 0.25
N ALA A 357 13.64 -18.14 -0.63
CA ALA A 357 13.19 -17.93 -2.00
C ALA A 357 13.97 -18.80 -2.98
N GLU A 358 13.33 -19.18 -4.09
CA GLU A 358 14.06 -19.71 -5.23
C GLU A 358 15.04 -18.66 -5.82
N PRO A 359 16.19 -19.07 -6.38
CA PRO A 359 17.25 -18.14 -6.80
C PRO A 359 16.79 -17.03 -7.74
N ALA A 360 15.95 -17.39 -8.73
CA ALA A 360 15.52 -16.49 -9.79
C ALA A 360 14.76 -15.25 -9.30
N LEU A 361 14.18 -15.28 -8.09
CA LEU A 361 13.51 -14.12 -7.51
C LEU A 361 14.45 -12.91 -7.39
N LEU A 362 15.72 -13.14 -7.06
CA LEU A 362 16.66 -12.04 -6.80
C LEU A 362 17.06 -11.27 -8.06
N ASP A 363 16.93 -11.92 -9.21
CA ASP A 363 17.21 -11.38 -10.54
C ASP A 363 15.99 -10.67 -11.15
N ASP A 364 14.83 -10.68 -10.49
CA ASP A 364 13.64 -9.98 -10.97
C ASP A 364 13.88 -8.47 -11.01
N ALA A 365 13.78 -7.90 -12.22
CA ALA A 365 13.94 -6.48 -12.51
C ALA A 365 12.65 -5.84 -13.01
N SER A 366 11.49 -6.47 -12.78
CA SER A 366 10.20 -5.99 -13.30
C SER A 366 9.77 -4.64 -12.73
N GLY A 367 10.26 -4.29 -11.53
CA GLY A 367 9.91 -3.06 -10.82
C GLY A 367 8.47 -3.00 -10.33
N ILE A 368 7.72 -4.10 -10.45
CA ILE A 368 6.35 -4.26 -9.94
C ILE A 368 6.33 -5.35 -8.88
N ALA A 369 5.28 -5.39 -8.07
CA ALA A 369 5.14 -6.45 -7.09
C ALA A 369 5.01 -7.81 -7.80
N VAL A 370 5.77 -8.80 -7.34
CA VAL A 370 5.72 -10.18 -7.82
C VAL A 370 4.79 -10.99 -6.93
N GLN A 371 4.22 -12.08 -7.44
CA GLN A 371 3.41 -12.98 -6.63
C GLN A 371 4.30 -14.05 -6.01
N PHE A 372 4.31 -14.14 -4.68
CA PHE A 372 4.79 -15.34 -3.99
C PHE A 372 3.67 -16.37 -4.06
N GLU A 373 3.97 -17.49 -4.69
CA GLU A 373 3.02 -18.56 -4.97
C GLU A 373 2.21 -18.91 -3.72
N ARG A 374 0.88 -18.97 -3.88
CA ARG A 374 -0.11 -19.29 -2.84
C ARG A 374 -0.11 -18.38 -1.60
N THR A 375 0.68 -17.30 -1.60
CA THR A 375 0.86 -16.46 -0.42
C THR A 375 0.32 -15.04 -0.62
N GLY A 376 0.83 -14.30 -1.60
CA GLY A 376 0.48 -12.90 -1.80
C GLY A 376 1.36 -12.21 -2.82
N TYR A 377 1.22 -10.89 -2.92
CA TYR A 377 2.04 -10.05 -3.78
C TYR A 377 3.06 -9.30 -2.94
N TYR A 378 4.29 -9.20 -3.42
CA TYR A 378 5.44 -8.66 -2.70
C TYR A 378 6.31 -7.82 -3.63
N ILE A 379 6.76 -6.66 -3.16
CA ILE A 379 7.70 -5.79 -3.88
C ILE A 379 9.07 -5.79 -3.18
N LYS A 380 10.15 -5.81 -3.96
CA LYS A 380 11.52 -5.63 -3.45
C LYS A 380 11.66 -4.20 -2.91
N ASP A 381 11.93 -4.06 -1.62
CA ASP A 381 12.03 -2.76 -0.95
C ASP A 381 13.38 -2.08 -1.27
N PRO A 382 13.45 -0.74 -1.35
CA PRO A 382 14.70 0.00 -1.52
C PRO A 382 15.75 -0.25 -0.43
N ASP A 383 15.36 -0.69 0.76
CA ASP A 383 16.30 -1.09 1.83
C ASP A 383 17.05 -2.40 1.51
N SER A 384 16.72 -3.08 0.40
CA SER A 384 17.37 -4.32 -0.01
C SER A 384 18.84 -4.11 -0.36
N THR A 385 19.70 -5.00 0.13
CA THR A 385 21.09 -5.15 -0.36
C THR A 385 21.28 -6.51 -1.03
N PRO A 386 22.37 -6.75 -1.78
CA PRO A 386 22.67 -8.07 -2.34
C PRO A 386 22.72 -9.19 -1.29
N GLU A 387 23.17 -8.87 -0.07
CA GLU A 387 23.31 -9.80 1.05
C GLU A 387 22.02 -9.94 1.86
N LYS A 388 21.17 -8.91 1.84
CA LYS A 388 19.92 -8.86 2.59
C LYS A 388 18.77 -8.35 1.72
N PRO A 389 18.23 -9.20 0.83
CA PRO A 389 17.04 -8.84 0.07
C PRO A 389 15.84 -8.67 1.00
N VAL A 390 15.09 -7.57 0.82
CA VAL A 390 13.92 -7.23 1.64
C VAL A 390 12.70 -7.12 0.75
N PHE A 391 11.62 -7.80 1.11
CA PHE A 391 10.36 -7.79 0.37
C PHE A 391 9.20 -7.31 1.24
N ASN A 392 8.46 -6.31 0.77
CA ASN A 392 7.25 -5.80 1.41
C ASN A 392 6.03 -6.54 0.87
N ARG A 393 5.16 -7.04 1.75
CA ARG A 393 3.87 -7.61 1.34
C ARG A 393 2.94 -6.52 0.82
N THR A 394 2.74 -6.43 -0.48
CA THR A 394 1.80 -5.50 -1.13
C THR A 394 0.36 -5.81 -0.77
N ALA A 395 -0.07 -7.05 -1.00
CA ALA A 395 -1.43 -7.54 -0.71
C ALA A 395 -1.42 -9.06 -0.52
N THR A 396 -2.35 -9.58 0.28
CA THR A 396 -2.56 -11.03 0.41
C THR A 396 -3.29 -11.59 -0.82
N LEU A 397 -3.22 -12.90 -1.05
CA LEU A 397 -4.16 -13.53 -1.98
C LEU A 397 -5.59 -13.48 -1.42
N LYS A 398 -6.59 -13.71 -2.26
CA LYS A 398 -7.97 -13.89 -1.78
C LYS A 398 -8.01 -15.19 -0.97
N ASP A 399 -8.08 -15.06 0.34
CA ASP A 399 -8.24 -16.24 1.20
C ASP A 399 -9.65 -16.80 1.00
N SER A 400 -9.74 -18.00 0.41
CA SER A 400 -11.00 -18.74 0.27
C SER A 400 -11.27 -19.63 1.47
N TYR A 401 -10.32 -19.76 2.39
CA TYR A 401 -10.41 -20.61 3.56
C TYR A 401 -10.50 -19.74 4.82
N LYS A 402 -11.70 -19.69 5.40
CA LYS A 402 -11.85 -19.28 6.80
C LYS A 402 -11.67 -20.54 7.65
N PRO A 403 -10.65 -20.64 8.50
CA PRO A 403 -10.69 -21.59 9.60
C PRO A 403 -11.94 -21.25 10.44
N GLU A 404 -12.78 -22.25 10.70
CA GLU A 404 -13.89 -22.11 11.66
C GLU A 404 -13.35 -21.89 13.08
#